data_AF-A0A7X8UUB2-F1
#
_entry.id   AF-A0A7X8UUB2-F1
#
_cell.length_a   1.000
_cell.length_b   1.000
_cell.length_c   1.000
_cell.angle_alpha   90.00
_cell.angle_beta   90.00
_cell.angle_gamma   90.00
#
_symmetry.space_group_name_H-M   'P 1'
#
loop_
_entity.id
_entity.type
_entity.pdbx_description
1 polymer ?
#
loop_
_entity_poly.entity_id
_entity_poly.type
_entity_poly.pdbx_seq_one_letter_code
_entity_poly.pdbx_strand_id
1 'polypeptide(L)'
;MARSITWKGWGIGNGRRRVLPILVWLIAAGASVWLLVYRAARTDLVGIANPERRDVAALTDGRLRLMPVALFDPVTAGQPLVVLEDDRLQAALATAAAEAARLRAELAAAEIRLEHFTK
;
A
#
# COMPACT_ATOMS: atom_id res chain seq x y z
N MET A 1 45.13 -63.38 42.76
CA MET A 1 45.19 -61.97 42.32
C MET A 1 43.76 -61.45 42.18
N ALA A 2 43.30 -60.56 43.06
CA ALA A 2 42.01 -59.86 42.91
C ALA A 2 42.20 -58.41 43.36
N ARG A 3 41.97 -57.47 42.44
CA ARG A 3 42.25 -56.04 42.60
C ARG A 3 40.94 -55.33 42.92
N SER A 4 40.73 -54.98 44.18
CA SER A 4 39.53 -54.28 44.63
C SER A 4 39.57 -52.82 44.16
N ILE A 5 38.66 -52.44 43.28
CA ILE A 5 38.43 -51.05 42.88
C ILE A 5 37.75 -50.35 44.04
N THR A 6 38.51 -49.61 44.84
CA THR A 6 37.96 -48.76 45.90
C THR A 6 37.51 -47.44 45.28
N TRP A 7 36.20 -47.27 45.15
CA TRP A 7 35.59 -46.00 44.78
C TRP A 7 35.84 -44.97 45.89
N LYS A 8 36.73 -44.02 45.61
CA LYS A 8 37.10 -42.94 46.52
C LYS A 8 35.95 -41.93 46.59
N GLY A 9 35.10 -42.07 47.60
CA GLY A 9 34.09 -41.09 47.96
C GLY A 9 34.73 -39.72 48.19
N TRP A 10 34.49 -38.79 47.28
CA TRP A 10 34.98 -37.42 47.35
C TRP A 10 34.09 -36.59 48.27
N GLY A 11 34.73 -35.88 49.21
CA GLY A 11 34.08 -35.23 50.35
C GLY A 11 33.12 -34.09 49.98
N ILE A 12 31.88 -34.20 50.47
CA ILE A 12 30.76 -33.26 50.26
C ILE A 12 30.66 -32.22 51.41
N GLY A 13 31.78 -31.90 52.08
CA GLY A 13 31.78 -31.07 53.29
C GLY A 13 31.87 -29.55 53.05
N ASN A 14 32.85 -29.10 52.26
CA ASN A 14 33.18 -27.65 52.13
C ASN A 14 32.87 -27.01 50.76
N GLY A 15 32.49 -27.80 49.76
CA GLY A 15 32.10 -27.27 48.43
C GLY A 15 30.67 -26.71 48.40
N ARG A 16 29.79 -27.16 49.29
CA ARG A 16 28.37 -26.76 49.31
C ARG A 16 28.17 -25.24 49.37
N ARG A 17 28.90 -24.52 50.23
CA ARG A 17 28.72 -23.06 50.37
C ARG A 17 29.19 -22.25 49.16
N ARG A 18 30.09 -22.79 48.33
CA ARG A 18 30.58 -22.11 47.10
C ARG A 18 29.88 -22.58 45.83
N VAL A 19 29.45 -23.84 45.78
CA VAL A 19 28.81 -24.44 44.60
C VAL A 19 27.31 -24.10 44.54
N LEU A 20 26.63 -24.02 45.70
CA LEU A 20 25.22 -23.60 45.78
C LEU A 20 24.96 -22.25 45.10
N PRO A 21 25.68 -21.15 45.41
CA PRO A 21 25.41 -19.87 44.77
C PRO A 21 25.65 -19.91 43.26
N ILE A 22 26.69 -20.62 42.81
CA ILE A 22 26.98 -20.76 41.37
C ILE A 22 25.83 -21.48 40.64
N LEU A 23 25.32 -22.58 41.22
CA LEU A 23 24.18 -23.31 40.65
C LEU A 23 22.91 -22.44 40.59
N VAL A 24 22.64 -21.66 41.64
CA VAL A 24 21.49 -20.75 41.67
C VAL A 24 21.61 -19.70 40.57
N TRP A 25 22.81 -19.13 40.37
CA TRP A 25 23.05 -18.17 39.30
C TRP A 25 22.92 -18.80 37.91
N LEU A 26 23.39 -20.02 37.70
CA LEU A 26 23.22 -20.73 36.43
C LEU A 26 21.76 -21.04 36.12
N ILE A 27 20.99 -21.46 37.13
CA ILE A 27 19.55 -21.72 36.98
C ILE A 27 18.81 -20.41 36.68
N ALA A 28 19.12 -19.33 37.39
CA ALA A 28 18.50 -18.02 37.17
C ALA A 28 18.83 -17.47 35.77
N ALA A 29 20.08 -17.60 35.32
CA ALA A 29 20.49 -17.20 33.97
C ALA A 29 19.78 -18.05 32.91
N GLY A 30 19.74 -19.36 33.08
CA GLY A 30 19.04 -20.28 32.18
C GLY A 30 17.54 -19.99 32.10
N ALA A 31 16.88 -19.77 33.24
CA ALA A 31 15.46 -19.42 33.29
C ALA A 31 15.17 -18.07 32.61
N SER A 32 16.06 -17.09 32.77
CA SER A 32 15.93 -15.78 32.12
C SER A 32 16.06 -15.88 30.61
N VAL A 33 17.07 -16.61 30.12
CA VAL A 33 17.25 -16.87 28.68
C VAL A 33 16.07 -17.64 28.11
N TRP A 34 15.61 -18.68 28.82
CA TRP A 34 14.45 -19.48 28.42
C TRP A 34 13.19 -18.62 28.26
N LEU A 35 12.92 -17.76 29.23
CA LEU A 35 11.77 -16.85 29.19
C LEU A 35 11.86 -15.87 28.02
N LEU A 36 13.05 -15.35 27.73
CA LEU A 36 13.28 -14.44 26.60
C LEU A 36 13.07 -15.12 25.26
N VAL A 37 13.55 -16.36 25.08
CA VAL A 37 13.33 -17.14 23.85
C VAL A 37 11.84 -17.46 23.66
N TYR A 38 11.16 -17.88 24.73
CA TYR A 38 9.72 -18.17 24.68
C TYR A 38 8.88 -16.92 24.35
N ARG A 39 9.32 -15.75 24.83
CA ARG A 39 8.67 -14.47 24.53
C ARG A 39 8.97 -13.98 23.10
N ALA A 40 10.20 -14.15 22.62
CA ALA A 40 10.61 -13.78 21.27
C ALA A 40 9.87 -14.58 20.19
N ALA A 41 9.55 -15.85 20.46
CA ALA A 41 8.76 -16.70 19.57
C ALA A 41 7.29 -16.21 19.38
N ARG A 42 6.79 -15.32 20.25
CA ARG A 42 5.45 -14.71 20.18
C ARG A 42 5.51 -13.23 19.83
N THR A 43 6.48 -12.83 19.02
CA THR A 43 6.47 -11.48 18.45
C THR A 43 5.51 -11.51 17.27
N ASP A 44 4.24 -11.20 17.52
CA ASP A 44 3.31 -10.89 16.45
C ASP A 44 3.85 -9.63 15.76
N LEU A 45 4.48 -9.81 14.60
CA LEU A 45 4.83 -8.70 13.72
C LEU A 45 3.52 -8.08 13.24
N VAL A 46 3.03 -7.09 13.99
CA VAL A 46 1.92 -6.24 13.58
C VAL A 46 2.44 -5.32 12.49
N GLY A 47 2.45 -5.82 11.26
CA GLY A 47 2.65 -5.00 10.08
C GLY A 47 1.42 -4.11 9.88
N ILE A 48 1.62 -2.80 9.81
CA ILE A 48 0.56 -1.91 9.33
C ILE A 48 0.51 -2.11 7.81
N ALA A 49 -0.52 -2.81 7.33
CA ALA A 49 -0.85 -2.78 5.92
C ALA A 49 -1.23 -1.33 5.58
N ASN A 50 -0.45 -0.68 4.73
CA ASN A 50 -0.72 0.68 4.27
C ASN A 50 -1.37 0.58 2.89
N PRO A 51 -2.71 0.49 2.80
CA PRO A 51 -3.37 0.40 1.51
C PRO A 51 -3.17 1.72 0.76
N GLU A 52 -2.88 1.62 -0.53
CA GLU A 52 -2.84 2.79 -1.40
C GLU A 52 -4.23 3.43 -1.44
N ARG A 53 -4.36 4.65 -0.91
CA ARG A 53 -5.59 5.44 -0.99
C ARG A 53 -5.47 6.43 -2.13
N ARG A 54 -6.43 6.42 -3.04
CA ARG A 54 -6.55 7.41 -4.12
C ARG A 54 -7.93 8.03 -4.05
N ASP A 55 -7.95 9.34 -3.85
CA ASP A 55 -9.18 10.11 -3.91
C ASP A 55 -9.49 10.42 -5.37
N VAL A 56 -10.72 10.11 -5.80
CA VAL A 56 -11.19 10.36 -7.16
C VAL A 56 -12.19 11.51 -7.10
N ALA A 57 -11.85 12.61 -7.77
CA ALA A 57 -12.69 13.79 -7.89
C ALA A 57 -13.10 14.01 -9.35
N ALA A 58 -14.26 14.64 -9.56
CA ALA A 58 -14.68 15.07 -10.89
C ALA A 58 -13.76 16.20 -11.37
N LEU A 59 -13.36 16.16 -12.64
CA LEU A 59 -12.55 17.21 -13.27
C LEU A 59 -13.35 18.50 -13.53
N THR A 60 -14.67 18.38 -13.55
CA THR A 60 -15.61 19.45 -13.90
C THR A 60 -16.87 19.30 -13.06
N ASP A 61 -17.48 20.43 -12.70
CA ASP A 61 -18.77 20.44 -12.04
C ASP A 61 -19.87 19.93 -13.00
N GLY A 62 -20.77 19.11 -12.48
CA GLY A 62 -21.87 18.57 -13.26
C GLY A 62 -22.86 17.79 -12.40
N ARG A 63 -23.99 17.42 -13.00
CA ARG A 63 -24.97 16.55 -12.36
C ARG A 63 -24.59 15.10 -12.60
N LEU A 64 -24.71 14.25 -11.59
CA LEU A 64 -24.55 12.80 -11.74
C LEU A 64 -25.69 12.26 -12.63
N ARG A 65 -25.33 11.61 -13.74
CA ARG A 65 -26.28 10.92 -14.62
C ARG A 65 -26.39 9.44 -14.29
N LEU A 66 -25.25 8.77 -14.13
CA LEU A 66 -25.21 7.39 -13.67
C LEU A 66 -23.97 7.06 -12.85
N MET A 67 -24.09 6.05 -11.99
CA MET A 67 -23.00 5.44 -11.25
C MET A 67 -23.02 3.94 -11.54
N PRO A 68 -22.25 3.45 -12.54
CA PRO A 68 -22.31 2.07 -13.00
C PRO A 68 -21.66 1.06 -12.05
N VAL A 69 -21.05 1.52 -10.95
CA VAL A 69 -20.30 0.70 -10.00
C VAL A 69 -20.98 0.76 -8.64
N ALA A 70 -21.12 -0.38 -7.96
CA ALA A 70 -21.68 -0.41 -6.62
C ALA A 70 -20.61 -0.04 -5.56
N LEU A 71 -21.08 0.31 -4.37
CA LEU A 71 -20.16 0.63 -3.28
C LEU A 71 -19.33 -0.61 -2.91
N PHE A 72 -18.01 -0.43 -2.80
CA PHE A 72 -17.02 -1.47 -2.50
C PHE A 72 -16.75 -2.50 -3.61
N ASP A 73 -17.27 -2.29 -4.81
CA ASP A 73 -16.88 -3.11 -5.95
C ASP A 73 -15.38 -2.87 -6.29
N PRO A 74 -14.65 -3.91 -6.69
CA PRO A 74 -13.29 -3.75 -7.20
C PRO A 74 -13.34 -2.98 -8.52
N VAL A 75 -12.47 -1.96 -8.64
CA VAL A 75 -12.39 -1.10 -9.82
C VAL A 75 -11.00 -1.14 -10.42
N THR A 76 -10.92 -1.11 -11.76
CA THR A 76 -9.65 -1.07 -12.49
C THR A 76 -9.30 0.35 -12.91
N ALA A 77 -8.00 0.64 -13.08
CA ALA A 77 -7.55 1.93 -13.60
C ALA A 77 -8.19 2.24 -14.97
N GLY A 78 -8.72 3.45 -15.13
CA GLY A 78 -9.41 3.88 -16.36
C GLY A 78 -10.88 3.47 -16.46
N GLN A 79 -11.41 2.69 -15.51
CA GLN A 79 -12.84 2.37 -15.47
C GLN A 79 -13.66 3.61 -15.10
N PRO A 80 -14.75 3.92 -15.82
CA PRO A 80 -15.64 5.02 -15.47
C PRO A 80 -16.42 4.67 -14.19
N LEU A 81 -16.16 5.42 -13.11
CA LEU A 81 -16.88 5.26 -11.83
C LEU A 81 -18.23 5.98 -11.83
N VAL A 82 -18.29 7.09 -12.56
CA VAL A 82 -19.41 8.02 -12.60
C VAL A 82 -19.48 8.59 -14.00
N VAL A 83 -20.70 8.75 -14.52
CA VAL A 83 -20.96 9.53 -15.73
C VAL A 83 -21.75 10.76 -15.33
N LEU A 84 -21.21 11.92 -15.68
CA LEU A 84 -21.88 13.20 -15.50
C LEU A 84 -22.78 13.50 -16.69
N GLU A 85 -23.81 14.30 -16.46
CA GLU A 85 -24.69 14.83 -17.50
C GLU A 85 -23.91 15.75 -18.44
N ASP A 86 -24.03 15.52 -19.73
CA ASP A 86 -23.18 16.11 -20.77
C ASP A 86 -23.87 17.21 -21.58
N ASP A 87 -25.13 17.56 -21.30
CA ASP A 87 -25.92 18.51 -22.11
C ASP A 87 -25.22 19.85 -22.36
N ARG A 88 -24.64 20.46 -21.32
CA ARG A 88 -23.91 21.72 -21.44
C ARG A 88 -22.61 21.57 -22.24
N LEU A 89 -21.92 20.46 -22.05
CA LEU A 89 -20.68 20.16 -22.76
C LEU A 89 -20.96 19.92 -24.25
N GLN A 90 -22.03 19.16 -24.56
CA GLN A 90 -22.50 18.92 -25.92
C GLN A 90 -22.92 20.23 -26.61
N ALA A 91 -23.66 21.10 -25.91
CA ALA A 91 -24.04 22.40 -26.45
C ALA A 91 -22.82 23.29 -26.74
N ALA A 92 -21.83 23.30 -25.84
CA ALA A 92 -20.58 24.03 -26.05
C ALA A 92 -19.78 23.47 -27.23
N LEU A 93 -19.68 22.14 -27.35
CA LEU A 93 -19.02 21.47 -28.47
C LEU A 93 -19.72 21.77 -29.80
N ALA A 94 -21.06 21.72 -29.84
CA ALA A 94 -21.83 22.06 -31.03
C ALA A 94 -21.59 23.51 -31.47
N THR A 95 -21.54 24.43 -30.51
CA THR A 95 -21.26 25.85 -30.76
C THR A 95 -19.84 26.03 -31.33
N ALA A 96 -18.83 25.44 -30.68
CA ALA A 96 -17.45 25.51 -31.13
C ALA A 96 -17.25 24.88 -32.52
N ALA A 97 -17.95 23.78 -32.82
CA ALA A 97 -17.92 23.15 -34.14
C ALA A 97 -18.52 24.05 -35.22
N ALA A 98 -19.63 24.73 -34.92
CA ALA A 98 -20.27 25.68 -35.84
C ALA A 98 -19.38 26.89 -36.11
N GLU A 99 -18.72 27.44 -35.08
CA GLU A 99 -17.75 28.53 -35.23
C GLU A 99 -16.54 28.10 -36.07
N ALA A 100 -16.00 26.91 -35.81
CA ALA A 100 -14.89 26.38 -36.60
C ALA A 100 -15.27 26.16 -38.07
N ALA A 101 -16.49 25.71 -38.35
CA ALA A 101 -17.00 25.58 -39.72
C ALA A 101 -17.12 26.94 -40.41
N ARG A 102 -17.67 27.94 -39.70
CA ARG A 102 -17.78 29.31 -40.20
C ARG A 102 -16.40 29.90 -40.53
N LEU A 103 -15.43 29.81 -39.62
CA LEU A 103 -14.08 30.33 -39.83
C LEU A 103 -13.39 29.67 -41.02
N ARG A 104 -13.57 28.36 -41.20
CA ARG A 104 -13.05 27.64 -42.39
C ARG A 104 -13.66 28.16 -43.69
N ALA A 105 -14.96 28.46 -43.69
CA ALA A 105 -15.63 29.02 -44.87
C ALA A 105 -15.16 30.45 -45.18
N GLU A 106 -14.97 31.28 -44.15
CA GLU A 106 -14.43 32.64 -44.31
C GLU A 106 -13.00 32.60 -44.85
N LEU A 107 -12.17 31.68 -44.36
CA LEU A 107 -10.79 31.50 -44.83
C LEU A 107 -10.75 31.05 -46.30
N ALA A 108 -11.54 30.04 -46.68
CA ALA A 108 -11.63 29.59 -48.08
C ALA A 108 -12.12 30.71 -49.02
N ALA A 109 -13.09 31.51 -48.59
CA ALA A 109 -13.56 32.66 -49.37
C ALA A 109 -12.49 33.76 -49.51
N ALA A 110 -11.67 33.97 -48.47
CA ALA A 110 -10.56 34.92 -48.51
C ALA A 110 -9.43 34.43 -49.43
N GLU A 111 -9.12 33.13 -49.43
CA GLU A 111 -8.14 32.52 -50.34
C GLU A 111 -8.54 32.71 -51.80
N ILE A 112 -9.79 32.37 -52.16
CA ILE A 112 -10.32 32.56 -53.52
C ILE A 112 -10.26 34.05 -53.93
N ARG A 113 -10.56 34.95 -53.00
CA ARG A 113 -10.48 36.40 -53.27
C ARG A 113 -9.05 36.85 -53.56
N LEU A 114 -8.06 36.37 -52.81
CA LEU A 114 -6.65 36.69 -53.04
C LEU A 114 -6.16 36.15 -54.38
N GLU A 115 -6.53 34.92 -54.74
CA GLU A 115 -6.19 34.35 -56.05
C GLU A 115 -6.74 35.17 -57.22
N HIS A 116 -7.94 35.76 -57.05
CA HIS A 116 -8.52 36.64 -58.07
C HIS A 116 -7.78 37.98 -58.23
N PHE A 117 -7.21 38.53 -57.16
CA PHE A 117 -6.45 39.79 -57.22
C PHE A 117 -5.00 39.63 -57.73
N THR A 118 -4.49 38.41 -57.77
CA THR A 118 -3.09 38.12 -58.15
C THR A 118 -2.94 37.70 -59.62
N LYS A 119 -4.06 37.60 -60.36
CA LYS A 119 -4.10 37.39 -61.82
C LYS A 119 -4.44 38.68 -62.55
#